data_AF-A0A965VNI9-F1
#
_entry.id   AF-A0A965VNI9-F1
#
_cell.length_a   1.000
_cell.length_b   1.000
_cell.length_c   1.000
_cell.angle_alpha   90.00
_cell.angle_beta   90.00
_cell.angle_gamma   90.00
#
_symmetry.space_group_name_H-M   'P 1'
#
loop_
_entity.id
_entity.type
_entity.pdbx_description
1 polymer ?
#
loop_
_entity_poly.entity_id
_entity_poly.type
_entity_poly.pdbx_seq_one_letter_code
_entity_poly.pdbx_strand_id
1 'polypeptide(L)'
;MGMNNRLMRPVASGLNPKTIVGLSLWLDGSDSSTITLNGANVSEWRDKSGTGAPAAAQSTAASQPAYNASGVNGRGTVDFDATESLVFGSSTASFNYLHNATGATIFVAWKPDATSNPDDSISAEQHKQLHIINWNRRLLTTAQACRETTE
;
A
#
# COMPACT_ATOMS: atom_id res chain seq x y z
N MET A 1 24.30 -29.21 -34.07
CA MET A 1 24.52 -28.54 -32.76
C MET A 1 23.25 -27.78 -32.41
N GLY A 2 22.44 -28.31 -31.48
CA GLY A 2 21.21 -27.64 -31.05
C GLY A 2 21.55 -26.51 -30.09
N MET A 3 21.20 -25.28 -30.44
CA MET A 3 21.38 -24.15 -29.54
C MET A 3 20.40 -24.26 -28.37
N ASN A 4 20.94 -24.30 -27.16
CA ASN A 4 20.19 -24.33 -25.92
C ASN A 4 19.51 -22.96 -25.69
N ASN A 5 18.19 -22.88 -25.87
CA ASN A 5 17.41 -21.64 -25.79
C ASN A 5 17.21 -21.10 -24.35
N ARG A 6 18.07 -21.47 -23.40
CA ARG A 6 18.02 -20.99 -22.01
C ARG A 6 18.62 -19.59 -21.81
N LEU A 7 19.19 -18.98 -22.86
CA LEU A 7 19.85 -17.67 -22.79
C LEU A 7 19.07 -16.52 -23.47
N MET A 8 17.88 -16.78 -24.01
CA MET A 8 17.04 -15.78 -24.70
C MET A 8 15.73 -15.46 -23.98
N ARG A 9 15.51 -15.99 -22.78
CA ARG A 9 14.47 -15.43 -21.91
C ARG A 9 15.06 -14.16 -21.30
N PRO A 10 14.52 -12.95 -21.58
CA PRO A 10 14.82 -11.81 -20.74
C PRO A 10 14.49 -12.26 -19.32
N VAL A 11 15.49 -12.40 -18.47
CA VAL A 11 15.24 -12.43 -17.03
C VAL A 11 14.57 -11.11 -16.79
N ALA A 12 13.31 -11.12 -16.35
CA ALA A 12 12.58 -9.88 -16.09
C ALA A 12 13.47 -9.04 -15.18
N SER A 13 14.08 -7.98 -15.73
CA SER A 13 14.73 -6.95 -14.94
C SER A 13 13.62 -6.45 -14.03
N GLY A 14 13.79 -6.60 -12.71
CA GLY A 14 12.73 -6.37 -11.74
C GLY A 14 11.95 -5.10 -12.06
N LEU A 15 10.64 -5.12 -11.80
CA LEU A 15 9.77 -3.98 -12.06
C LEU A 15 10.41 -2.71 -11.49
N ASN A 16 10.61 -1.70 -12.33
CA ASN A 16 11.03 -0.37 -11.88
C ASN A 16 9.80 0.54 -11.94
N PRO A 17 9.14 0.83 -10.79
CA PRO A 17 7.92 1.63 -10.78
C PRO A 17 8.10 3.02 -11.41
N LYS A 18 9.32 3.58 -11.41
CA LYS A 18 9.61 4.88 -12.03
C LYS A 18 9.35 4.93 -13.54
N THR A 19 9.23 3.79 -14.21
CA THR A 19 8.88 3.76 -15.65
C THR A 19 7.37 3.84 -15.89
N ILE A 20 6.55 3.80 -14.84
CA ILE A 20 5.10 3.95 -14.93
C ILE A 20 4.79 5.43 -15.13
N VAL A 21 4.18 5.76 -16.27
CA VAL A 21 3.73 7.13 -16.56
C VAL A 21 2.67 7.53 -15.54
N GLY A 22 2.86 8.70 -14.91
CA GLY A 22 1.96 9.19 -13.86
C GLY A 22 2.17 8.53 -12.49
N LEU A 23 3.33 7.92 -12.23
CA LEU A 23 3.70 7.48 -10.89
C LEU A 23 3.68 8.67 -9.92
N SER A 24 2.80 8.61 -8.92
CA SER A 24 2.63 9.68 -7.94
C SER A 24 3.25 9.38 -6.57
N LEU A 25 3.37 8.09 -6.22
CA LEU A 25 3.90 7.61 -4.94
C LEU A 25 4.53 6.24 -5.16
N TRP A 26 5.69 6.02 -4.54
CA TRP A 26 6.33 4.72 -4.49
C TRP A 26 6.97 4.50 -3.12
N LEU A 27 6.34 3.64 -2.33
CA LEU A 27 6.88 3.12 -1.08
C LEU A 27 7.49 1.73 -1.31
N ASP A 28 8.77 1.55 -0.98
CA ASP A 28 9.51 0.30 -1.15
C ASP A 28 10.16 -0.16 0.16
N GLY A 29 9.63 -1.22 0.77
CA GLY A 29 10.13 -1.72 2.04
C GLY A 29 11.48 -2.41 1.89
N SER A 30 11.85 -2.83 0.66
CA SER A 30 13.15 -3.43 0.37
C SER A 30 14.28 -2.41 0.38
N ASP A 31 13.95 -1.12 0.25
CA ASP A 31 14.93 -0.05 0.28
C ASP A 31 15.01 0.57 1.67
N SER A 32 15.83 -0.04 2.52
CA SER A 32 16.07 0.42 3.89
C SER A 32 16.61 1.85 3.95
N SER A 33 17.19 2.39 2.86
CA SER A 33 17.63 3.79 2.83
C SER A 33 16.47 4.79 2.86
N THR A 34 15.24 4.33 2.66
CA THR A 34 14.01 5.12 2.75
C THR A 34 13.22 4.91 4.05
N ILE A 35 13.68 4.00 4.90
CA ILE A 35 13.04 3.68 6.17
C ILE A 35 13.82 4.36 7.30
N THR A 36 13.13 5.12 8.14
CA THR A 36 13.68 5.62 9.40
C THR A 36 13.12 4.78 10.53
N LEU A 37 14.01 4.25 11.37
CA LEU A 37 13.65 3.40 12.50
C LEU A 37 13.76 4.15 13.83
N ASN A 38 12.87 3.79 14.74
CA ASN A 38 12.95 4.06 16.16
C ASN A 38 13.03 2.70 16.89
N GLY A 39 14.25 2.25 17.17
CA GLY A 39 14.49 0.86 17.57
C GLY A 39 14.25 -0.09 16.39
N ALA A 40 13.33 -1.04 16.54
CA ALA A 40 12.94 -1.99 15.49
C ALA A 40 11.73 -1.52 14.67
N ASN A 41 11.10 -0.41 15.05
CA ASN A 41 9.84 0.05 14.47
C ASN A 41 10.07 1.22 13.51
N VAL A 42 9.21 1.37 12.50
CA VAL A 42 9.29 2.40 11.47
C VAL A 42 8.62 3.67 11.97
N SER A 43 9.41 4.73 12.14
CA SER A 43 8.90 6.07 12.44
C SER A 43 8.56 6.88 11.19
N GLU A 44 9.24 6.58 10.07
CA GLU A 44 9.04 7.25 8.78
C GLU A 44 9.38 6.32 7.60
N TRP A 45 8.58 6.39 6.54
CA TRP A 45 8.82 5.74 5.25
C TRP A 45 8.76 6.79 4.13
N ARG A 46 9.92 7.04 3.51
CA ARG A 46 10.08 8.04 2.46
C ARG A 46 9.67 7.53 1.09
N ASP A 47 9.07 8.43 0.31
CA ASP A 47 8.74 8.19 -1.10
C ASP A 47 10.01 8.07 -1.97
N LYS A 48 9.98 7.10 -2.89
CA LYS A 48 11.02 6.88 -3.91
C LYS A 48 10.63 7.36 -5.29
N SER A 49 9.37 7.76 -5.51
CA SER A 49 8.90 8.16 -6.84
C SER A 49 9.62 9.41 -7.35
N GLY A 50 10.03 10.30 -6.43
CA GLY A 50 10.69 11.56 -6.77
C GLY A 50 9.71 12.68 -7.11
N THR A 51 8.43 12.49 -6.80
CA THR A 51 7.35 13.46 -7.04
C THR A 51 7.25 14.53 -5.96
N GLY A 52 8.01 14.38 -4.87
CA GLY A 52 7.90 15.24 -3.69
C GLY A 52 6.70 14.90 -2.80
N ALA A 53 6.16 13.67 -2.91
CA ALA A 53 5.19 13.19 -1.94
C ALA A 53 5.78 13.22 -0.52
N PRO A 54 4.99 13.65 0.49
CA PRO A 54 5.47 13.65 1.86
C PRO A 54 5.77 12.22 2.31
N ALA A 55 6.70 12.07 3.26
CA ALA A 55 6.93 10.78 3.88
C ALA A 55 5.70 10.35 4.71
N ALA A 56 5.45 9.05 4.76
CA ALA A 56 4.48 8.48 5.69
C ALA A 56 5.16 8.37 7.06
N ALA A 57 4.55 8.93 8.11
CA ALA A 57 5.19 9.01 9.43
C ALA A 57 4.25 8.65 10.57
N GLN A 58 4.84 8.30 11.72
CA GLN A 58 4.15 8.03 12.98
C GLN A 58 4.99 8.51 14.16
N SER A 59 4.48 9.50 14.89
CA SER A 59 5.17 10.08 16.04
C SER A 59 4.98 9.30 17.33
N THR A 60 3.89 8.54 17.46
CA THR A 60 3.61 7.75 18.66
C THR A 60 4.32 6.42 18.58
N ALA A 61 5.35 6.22 19.42
CA ALA A 61 6.19 5.01 19.39
C ALA A 61 5.39 3.69 19.49
N ALA A 62 4.34 3.65 20.32
CA ALA A 62 3.47 2.47 20.48
C ALA A 62 2.54 2.19 19.28
N SER A 63 2.51 3.07 18.28
CA SER A 63 1.74 2.92 17.05
C SER A 63 2.62 2.80 15.80
N GLN A 64 3.95 2.74 15.97
CA GLN A 64 4.91 2.57 14.88
C GLN A 64 4.98 1.10 14.47
N PRO A 65 4.78 0.76 13.18
CA PRO A 65 4.82 -0.62 12.73
C PRO A 65 6.23 -1.21 12.77
N ALA A 66 6.33 -2.53 12.85
CA ALA A 66 7.63 -3.21 12.85
C ALA A 66 8.27 -3.21 11.46
N TYR A 67 9.60 -3.13 11.40
CA TYR A 67 10.35 -3.37 10.16
C TYR A 67 10.92 -4.79 10.12
N ASN A 68 10.67 -5.50 9.04
CA ASN A 68 11.24 -6.82 8.80
C ASN A 68 12.08 -6.81 7.52
N ALA A 69 13.40 -6.82 7.68
CA ALA A 69 14.34 -6.75 6.56
C ALA A 69 14.31 -7.98 5.64
N SER A 70 13.68 -9.08 6.07
CA SER A 70 13.63 -10.36 5.33
C SER A 70 12.22 -10.96 5.34
N GLY A 71 11.21 -10.10 5.18
CA GLY A 71 9.81 -10.48 5.10
C GLY A 71 9.47 -11.24 3.81
N VAL A 72 8.45 -10.76 3.08
CA VAL A 72 7.89 -11.48 1.92
C VAL A 72 8.96 -11.75 0.86
N ASN A 73 9.20 -13.03 0.55
CA ASN A 73 10.23 -13.47 -0.40
C ASN A 73 11.64 -12.93 -0.08
N GLY A 74 11.98 -12.74 1.20
CA GLY A 74 13.28 -12.23 1.64
C GLY A 74 13.47 -10.74 1.35
N ARG A 75 12.39 -10.01 1.09
CA ARG A 75 12.38 -8.56 0.87
C ARG A 75 11.95 -7.83 2.13
N GLY A 76 12.44 -6.61 2.29
CA GLY A 76 12.04 -5.75 3.40
C GLY A 76 10.55 -5.44 3.37
N THR A 77 9.87 -5.59 4.50
CA THR A 77 8.45 -5.28 4.71
C THR A 77 8.25 -4.39 5.92
N VAL A 78 7.13 -3.66 5.91
CA VAL A 78 6.62 -2.95 7.08
C VAL A 78 5.40 -3.72 7.52
N ASP A 79 5.48 -4.29 8.72
CA ASP A 79 4.49 -5.19 9.26
C ASP A 79 3.60 -4.37 10.18
N PHE A 80 2.33 -4.21 9.77
CA PHE A 80 1.35 -3.40 10.47
C PHE A 80 0.49 -4.28 11.34
N ASP A 81 0.52 -3.98 12.62
CA ASP A 81 -0.39 -4.55 13.57
C ASP A 81 -1.62 -3.68 13.73
N ALA A 82 -2.49 -4.22 14.56
CA ALA A 82 -3.83 -3.73 14.62
C ALA A 82 -3.90 -2.26 15.15
N THR A 83 -2.96 -1.76 15.94
CA THR A 83 -3.01 -0.38 16.48
C THR A 83 -2.03 0.57 15.81
N GLU A 84 -1.42 0.12 14.71
CA GLU A 84 -0.30 0.78 14.09
C GLU A 84 -0.69 1.44 12.78
N SER A 85 0.00 2.51 12.43
CA SER A 85 -0.26 3.24 11.18
C SER A 85 0.92 4.12 10.82
N LEU A 86 1.08 4.36 9.52
CA LEU A 86 1.88 5.47 9.00
C LEU A 86 0.92 6.41 8.27
N VAL A 87 1.00 7.69 8.57
CA VAL A 87 0.10 8.70 8.03
C VAL A 87 0.90 9.68 7.20
N PHE A 88 0.41 9.98 6.00
CA PHE A 88 0.95 11.06 5.19
C PHE A 88 0.46 12.41 5.74
N GLY A 89 1.36 13.38 5.86
CA GLY A 89 0.98 14.75 6.19
C GLY A 89 -0.04 15.27 5.18
N SER A 90 -1.21 15.71 5.66
CA SER A 90 -2.34 16.07 4.81
C SER A 90 -2.05 17.32 3.98
N SER A 91 -1.70 17.13 2.71
CA SER A 91 -1.67 18.16 1.68
C SER A 91 -2.54 17.66 0.52
N THR A 92 -3.69 18.30 0.31
CA THR A 92 -4.56 18.04 -0.84
C THR A 92 -3.82 18.23 -2.17
N ALA A 93 -2.76 19.04 -2.20
CA ALA A 93 -1.90 19.21 -3.37
C ALA A 93 -1.06 17.96 -3.67
N SER A 94 -0.56 17.27 -2.64
CA SER A 94 0.33 16.10 -2.79
C SER A 94 -0.42 14.82 -3.19
N PHE A 95 -1.71 14.73 -2.86
CA PHE A 95 -2.56 13.57 -3.15
C PHE A 95 -3.82 13.91 -3.96
N ASN A 96 -3.76 14.95 -4.79
CA ASN A 96 -4.92 15.42 -5.57
C ASN A 96 -5.60 14.30 -6.39
N TYR A 97 -4.81 13.33 -6.87
CA TYR A 97 -5.29 12.15 -7.59
C TYR A 97 -6.24 11.25 -6.78
N LEU A 98 -6.17 11.29 -5.44
CA LEU A 98 -7.10 10.58 -4.55
C LEU A 98 -8.34 11.41 -4.18
N HIS A 99 -8.31 12.73 -4.35
CA HIS A 99 -9.32 13.64 -3.77
C HIS A 99 -10.21 14.37 -4.79
N ASN A 100 -9.83 14.50 -6.06
CA ASN A 100 -10.53 15.33 -7.04
C ASN A 100 -11.05 14.56 -8.25
N ALA A 101 -11.65 13.38 -8.03
CA ALA A 101 -12.24 12.52 -9.06
C ALA A 101 -11.32 12.22 -10.28
N THR A 102 -10.00 12.47 -10.14
CA THR A 102 -9.00 12.25 -11.18
C THR A 102 -8.77 10.75 -11.41
N GLY A 103 -9.08 9.95 -10.39
CA GLY A 103 -8.86 8.51 -10.38
C GLY A 103 -7.40 8.16 -10.08
N ALA A 104 -7.20 7.01 -9.47
CA ALA A 104 -5.87 6.47 -9.19
C ALA A 104 -5.91 4.94 -9.32
N THR A 105 -4.80 4.37 -9.79
CA THR A 105 -4.56 2.93 -9.72
C THR A 105 -3.52 2.67 -8.65
N ILE A 106 -3.84 1.78 -7.71
CA ILE A 106 -2.97 1.44 -6.58
C ILE A 106 -2.57 -0.03 -6.73
N PHE A 107 -1.27 -0.27 -6.62
CA PHE A 107 -0.70 -1.62 -6.59
C PHE A 107 -0.15 -1.85 -5.19
N VAL A 108 -0.55 -2.95 -4.55
CA VAL A 108 -0.07 -3.34 -3.22
C VAL A 108 0.43 -4.78 -3.29
N ALA A 109 1.63 -5.00 -2.76
CA ALA A 109 2.15 -6.34 -2.49
C ALA A 109 2.20 -6.50 -0.98
N TRP A 110 1.38 -7.40 -0.45
CA TRP A 110 1.21 -7.62 0.98
C TRP A 110 0.91 -9.11 1.24
N LYS A 111 1.14 -9.55 2.48
CA LYS A 111 0.89 -10.91 2.97
C LYS A 111 0.10 -10.82 4.28
N PRO A 112 -1.06 -11.47 4.41
CA PRO A 112 -1.79 -11.54 5.67
C PRO A 112 -1.01 -12.36 6.71
N ASP A 113 -1.14 -11.95 7.96
CA ASP A 113 -0.73 -12.78 9.09
C ASP A 113 -1.70 -13.96 9.24
N ALA A 114 -1.18 -15.09 9.74
CA ALA A 114 -1.89 -16.37 9.76
C ALA A 114 -3.16 -16.38 10.66
N THR A 115 -3.47 -15.27 11.35
CA THR A 115 -4.51 -15.16 12.38
C THR A 115 -5.73 -14.36 11.96
N SER A 116 -5.70 -13.65 10.83
CA SER A 116 -6.86 -12.92 10.29
C SER A 116 -7.36 -13.58 9.00
N ASN A 117 -8.68 -13.48 8.75
CA ASN A 117 -9.23 -13.89 7.48
C ASN A 117 -8.55 -13.07 6.37
N PRO A 118 -7.90 -13.70 5.37
CA PRO A 118 -7.22 -12.97 4.30
C PRO A 118 -8.17 -12.04 3.52
N ASP A 119 -9.49 -12.28 3.56
CA ASP A 119 -10.50 -11.43 2.92
C ASP A 119 -10.68 -10.07 3.64
N ASP A 120 -10.40 -10.00 4.95
CA ASP A 120 -10.60 -8.79 5.80
C ASP A 120 -9.59 -7.67 5.50
N SER A 121 -8.59 -7.98 4.70
CA SER A 121 -7.45 -7.10 4.44
C SER A 121 -7.68 -6.07 3.32
N ILE A 122 -8.62 -6.35 2.43
CA ILE A 122 -9.04 -5.47 1.34
C ILE A 122 -10.49 -5.03 1.49
N SER A 123 -11.24 -5.59 2.45
CA SER A 123 -12.57 -5.14 2.81
C SER A 123 -12.53 -4.11 3.94
N ALA A 124 -13.00 -2.90 3.63
CA ALA A 124 -13.23 -1.88 4.62
C ALA A 124 -14.43 -2.26 5.52
N GLU A 125 -14.23 -3.05 6.57
CA GLU A 125 -15.17 -3.05 7.68
C GLU A 125 -14.52 -3.49 9.00
N GLN A 126 -14.70 -2.62 10.01
CA GLN A 126 -14.31 -2.76 11.41
C GLN A 126 -12.81 -2.76 11.72
N HIS A 127 -12.19 -1.60 11.47
CA HIS A 127 -10.88 -1.16 12.01
C HIS A 127 -9.74 -2.14 11.64
N LYS A 128 -8.85 -1.84 10.69
CA LYS A 128 -7.69 -0.95 10.87
C LYS A 128 -7.08 -0.60 9.50
N GLN A 129 -6.94 0.71 9.25
CA GLN A 129 -6.92 1.30 7.91
C GLN A 129 -5.57 1.27 7.18
N LEU A 130 -5.60 0.90 5.89
CA LEU A 130 -4.99 1.71 4.83
C LEU A 130 -6.01 2.78 4.42
N HIS A 131 -5.74 4.04 4.77
CA HIS A 131 -6.70 5.13 4.61
C HIS A 131 -6.63 5.71 3.18
N ILE A 132 -7.45 5.19 2.27
CA ILE A 132 -7.81 5.89 1.02
C ILE A 132 -9.33 6.06 1.05
N ILE A 133 -9.81 7.15 1.67
CA ILE A 133 -11.21 7.55 1.55
C ILE A 133 -11.44 8.00 0.10
N ASN A 134 -12.33 7.31 -0.62
CA ASN A 134 -13.07 7.90 -1.74
C ASN A 134 -14.53 8.08 -1.31
N TRP A 135 -14.93 9.33 -1.08
CA TRP A 135 -16.30 9.70 -0.71
C TRP A 135 -17.10 10.10 -1.95
N ASN A 136 -17.40 9.14 -2.84
CA ASN A 136 -18.33 9.43 -3.94
C ASN A 136 -19.78 9.20 -3.46
N ARG A 137 -20.31 10.13 -2.64
CA ARG A 137 -21.75 10.15 -2.30
C ARG A 137 -22.53 10.65 -3.51
N ARG A 138 -22.84 9.75 -4.43
CA ARG A 138 -24.01 9.91 -5.32
C ARG A 138 -25.04 8.86 -4.94
N LEU A 139 -25.62 9.00 -3.76
CA LEU A 139 -26.85 8.31 -3.42
C LEU A 139 -27.94 8.88 -4.34
N LEU A 140 -28.26 8.11 -5.38
CA LEU A 140 -29.54 8.22 -6.05
C LEU A 140 -30.61 8.05 -4.96
N THR A 141 -31.34 9.12 -4.73
CA THR A 141 -32.65 9.06 -4.10
C THR A 141 -33.52 8.07 -4.85
N THR A 142 -34.17 7.19 -4.08
CA THR A 142 -35.43 6.45 -4.30
C THR A 142 -35.27 4.91 -4.26
N ALA A 143 -35.70 4.34 -3.12
CA ALA A 143 -36.49 3.10 -2.91
C ALA A 143 -36.08 1.80 -3.65
N GLN A 144 -36.17 0.59 -3.12
CA GLN A 144 -36.95 0.02 -2.03
C GLN A 144 -36.41 -1.40 -1.78
N ALA A 145 -36.50 -1.85 -0.53
CA ALA A 145 -36.24 -3.24 -0.14
C ALA A 145 -37.07 -4.26 -0.95
N CYS A 146 -36.49 -5.42 -1.30
CA CYS A 146 -37.23 -6.68 -1.33
C CYS A 146 -36.30 -7.93 -1.36
N ARG A 147 -36.25 -8.57 -0.19
CA ARG A 147 -36.27 -10.02 0.12
C ARG A 147 -35.43 -11.00 -0.72
N GLU A 148 -34.57 -11.70 0.01
CA GLU A 148 -34.17 -13.07 -0.28
C GLU A 148 -35.40 -14.00 -0.19
N THR A 149 -35.57 -14.86 -1.20
CA THR A 149 -36.30 -16.12 -1.06
C THR A 149 -35.40 -17.23 -1.59
N THR A 150 -34.88 -18.02 -0.66
CA THR A 150 -34.51 -19.41 -0.87
C THR A 150 -35.77 -20.23 -1.15
N GLU A 151 -35.89 -20.76 -2.37
CA GLU A 151 -36.23 -22.15 -2.73
C GLU A 151 -35.96 -22.35 -4.23
#